data_AF-A0A9Q8Z948-F1
#
_entry.id   AF-A0A9Q8Z948-F1
#
_cell.length_a   1.000
_cell.length_b   1.000
_cell.length_c   1.000
_cell.angle_alpha   90.00
_cell.angle_beta   90.00
_cell.angle_gamma   90.00
#
_symmetry.space_group_name_H-M   'P 1'
#
loop_
_entity.id
_entity.type
_entity.pdbx_description
1 polymer ?
#
loop_
_entity_poly.entity_id
_entity_poly.type
_entity_poly.pdbx_seq_one_letter_code
_entity_poly.pdbx_strand_id
1 'polypeptide(L)'
;MDDMEIPECFRRIHELLDGTAMHHNSPSLDEAIKEPDHTTKQQTPSVYEMDEVQIEILRLQSHIDSLNAYNRNLARDNAKMASVVSENRELRDKLASEQNITEQLTKKLSLSSSALEQVLSLSQRLRFRNQNNERELEELRAKLDAAEKDRDWHRKQHTEILEDCNMIKAARASDNQRLEQVKSRLRQRNLALSLELHRHLRDVADFVTHLDLAAEEVRVYTCYHNNLKEITPKSDKSTRIKPMGMIANEMYKNWADDERFKEEYQQARKAICNHHGAHEKAGHVNGDYVSHLKAVLGDLDWRRGISQPSS
;
A
#
# COMPACT_ATOMS: atom_id res chain seq x y z
N MET A 1 50.97 16.27 41.13
CA MET A 1 49.91 17.27 41.24
C MET A 1 48.66 16.52 41.65
N ASP A 2 48.16 16.60 42.86
CA ASP A 2 48.54 17.43 43.99
C ASP A 2 48.24 16.64 45.27
N ASP A 3 49.03 16.90 46.29
CA ASP A 3 48.80 16.48 47.66
C ASP A 3 47.37 16.85 48.07
N MET A 4 46.53 15.86 48.34
CA MET A 4 45.27 16.10 49.02
C MET A 4 45.56 16.38 50.49
N GLU A 5 45.69 17.67 50.80
CA GLU A 5 45.62 18.22 52.15
C GLU A 5 44.39 17.66 52.87
N ILE A 6 44.66 16.94 53.97
CA ILE A 6 43.64 16.50 54.90
C ILE A 6 43.04 17.74 55.57
N PRO A 7 41.72 17.95 55.52
CA PRO A 7 41.07 19.12 56.12
C PRO A 7 41.34 19.26 57.62
N GLU A 8 41.64 20.48 58.03
CA GLU A 8 42.02 20.90 59.39
C GLU A 8 40.99 20.57 60.49
N CYS A 9 39.78 20.15 60.11
CA CYS A 9 38.71 19.72 61.02
C CYS A 9 38.96 18.35 61.70
N PHE A 10 39.87 17.52 61.18
CA PHE A 10 40.18 16.20 61.77
C PHE A 10 41.27 16.22 62.84
N ARG A 11 41.97 17.33 63.08
CA ARG A 11 43.06 17.42 64.07
C ARG A 11 42.57 17.55 65.53
N ARG A 12 41.27 17.72 65.75
CA ARG A 12 40.70 18.10 67.06
C ARG A 12 39.98 16.99 67.84
N ILE A 13 40.05 15.74 67.37
CA ILE A 13 39.39 14.60 68.03
C ILE A 13 40.35 13.83 68.96
N HIS A 14 41.67 14.09 68.92
CA HIS A 14 42.64 13.40 69.78
C HIS A 14 43.10 14.17 71.04
N GLU A 15 42.50 15.33 71.34
CA GLU A 15 42.81 16.16 72.52
C GLU A 15 41.69 16.14 73.61
N LEU A 16 40.72 15.22 73.53
CA LEU A 16 39.62 15.11 74.53
C LEU A 16 39.66 13.83 75.37
N LEU A 17 40.84 13.21 75.52
CA LEU A 17 41.02 12.03 76.39
C LEU A 17 42.13 12.18 77.46
N ASP A 18 42.60 13.39 77.73
CA ASP A 18 43.44 13.68 78.90
C ASP A 18 42.81 14.81 79.71
N GLY A 19 42.24 14.48 80.87
CA GLY A 19 41.69 15.51 81.74
C GLY A 19 40.77 15.02 82.84
N THR A 20 41.39 14.67 83.97
CA THR A 20 40.85 14.97 85.31
C THR A 20 39.81 14.01 85.87
N ALA A 21 40.23 12.77 86.17
CA ALA A 21 39.63 12.00 87.26
C ALA A 21 40.42 12.27 88.54
N MET A 22 39.72 12.85 89.52
CA MET A 22 40.20 13.39 90.78
C MET A 22 40.89 12.34 91.66
N HIS A 23 42.05 12.71 92.20
CA HIS A 23 42.66 12.08 93.37
C HIS A 23 41.71 12.17 94.58
N HIS A 24 41.18 11.03 95.02
CA HIS A 24 40.66 10.88 96.38
C HIS A 24 41.78 10.35 97.29
N ASN A 25 42.53 11.27 97.89
CA ASN A 25 43.29 11.00 99.11
C ASN A 25 42.28 10.89 100.26
N SER A 26 42.02 9.66 100.71
CA SER A 26 41.37 9.38 102.00
C SER A 26 42.38 8.68 102.89
N PRO A 27 42.90 9.30 103.96
CA PRO A 27 43.53 8.58 105.06
C PRO A 27 42.43 8.06 105.99
N SER A 28 42.33 6.74 106.13
CA SER A 28 41.53 6.12 107.20
C SER A 28 42.30 6.20 108.52
N LEU A 29 41.84 7.05 109.43
CA LEU A 29 42.21 7.06 110.83
C LEU A 29 41.23 6.16 111.58
N ASP A 30 41.69 4.95 111.92
CA ASP A 30 41.09 4.16 113.00
C ASP A 30 41.56 4.75 114.33
N GLU A 31 40.61 5.26 115.11
CA GLU A 31 40.75 5.50 116.53
C GLU A 31 40.70 4.16 117.28
N ALA A 32 41.77 3.83 117.99
CA ALA A 32 41.70 2.93 119.14
C ALA A 32 42.26 3.68 120.36
N ILE A 33 41.32 4.19 121.13
CA ILE A 33 41.46 4.69 122.50
C ILE A 33 42.11 3.60 123.37
N LYS A 34 43.17 3.94 124.12
CA LYS A 34 43.39 3.43 125.49
C LYS A 34 44.48 4.22 126.26
N GLU A 35 44.00 4.79 127.36
CA GLU A 35 44.66 5.09 128.65
C GLU A 35 45.80 6.12 128.70
N PRO A 36 45.55 7.28 129.34
CA PRO A 36 46.51 7.98 130.16
C PRO A 36 46.43 7.47 131.61
N ASP A 37 47.55 7.37 132.32
CA ASP A 37 47.51 7.80 133.72
C ASP A 37 48.87 8.32 134.23
N HIS A 38 48.76 9.44 134.94
CA HIS A 38 49.84 10.26 135.43
C HIS A 38 50.31 9.80 136.82
N THR A 39 51.59 10.04 137.09
CA THR A 39 52.20 10.03 138.41
C THR A 39 51.43 10.90 139.41
N THR A 40 50.83 10.24 140.41
CA THR A 40 50.26 10.87 141.60
C THR A 40 51.35 11.53 142.45
N LYS A 41 51.31 12.86 142.58
CA LYS A 41 51.78 13.58 143.78
C LYS A 41 50.54 14.10 144.51
N GLN A 42 50.52 13.84 145.81
CA GLN A 42 49.39 14.03 146.71
C GLN A 42 48.92 15.48 146.85
N GLN A 43 47.58 15.62 146.89
CA GLN A 43 46.75 16.52 147.74
C GLN A 43 46.87 18.03 147.49
N THR A 44 45.83 18.83 147.27
CA THR A 44 44.39 18.81 147.65
C THR A 44 43.63 19.92 146.86
N PRO A 45 42.28 19.89 146.75
CA PRO A 45 41.54 20.44 145.60
C PRO A 45 40.63 21.66 145.90
N SER A 46 40.17 22.29 144.80
CA SER A 46 38.89 23.00 144.58
C SER A 46 39.12 24.30 143.79
N VAL A 47 38.61 24.39 142.54
CA VAL A 47 38.29 25.60 141.70
C VAL A 47 38.69 25.47 140.21
N TYR A 48 39.66 24.64 139.80
CA TYR A 48 40.21 24.67 138.42
C TYR A 48 39.56 23.79 137.32
N GLU A 49 38.62 22.87 137.64
CA GLU A 49 38.03 21.95 136.63
C GLU A 49 36.95 22.59 135.75
N MET A 50 36.41 23.76 136.13
CA MET A 50 35.30 24.40 135.41
C MET A 50 35.76 25.17 134.15
N ASP A 51 36.98 25.73 134.16
CA ASP A 51 37.54 26.48 133.05
C ASP A 51 37.97 25.58 131.87
N GLU A 52 38.47 24.37 132.14
CA GLU A 52 38.84 23.40 131.10
C GLU A 52 37.62 22.89 130.32
N VAL A 53 36.52 22.62 131.03
CA VAL A 53 35.24 22.24 130.39
C VAL A 53 34.72 23.39 129.52
N GLN A 54 34.90 24.63 129.95
CA GLN A 54 34.42 25.81 129.23
C GLN A 54 35.22 26.11 127.96
N ILE A 55 36.54 25.86 127.99
CA ILE A 55 37.41 25.92 126.80
C ILE A 55 37.01 24.83 125.79
N GLU A 56 36.74 23.61 126.24
CA GLU A 56 36.35 22.52 125.34
C GLU A 56 34.95 22.74 124.76
N ILE A 57 34.01 23.32 125.51
CA ILE A 57 32.71 23.76 124.98
C ILE A 57 32.90 24.76 123.84
N LEU A 58 33.76 25.78 124.01
CA LEU A 58 34.02 26.77 122.95
C LEU A 58 34.69 26.15 121.71
N ARG A 59 35.60 25.20 121.91
CA ARG A 59 36.24 24.45 120.81
C ARG A 59 35.22 23.60 120.05
N LEU A 60 34.35 22.88 120.75
CA LEU A 60 33.28 22.08 120.16
C LEU A 60 32.26 22.97 119.44
N GLN A 61 31.92 24.14 119.99
CA GLN A 61 31.05 25.13 119.33
C GLN A 61 31.65 25.59 117.99
N SER A 62 32.93 25.96 117.99
CA SER A 62 33.66 26.37 116.77
C SER A 62 33.76 25.25 115.73
N HIS A 63 33.95 24.01 116.19
CA HIS A 63 33.95 22.84 115.32
C HIS A 63 32.56 22.57 114.71
N ILE A 64 31.49 22.69 115.51
CA ILE A 64 30.10 22.61 115.05
C ILE A 64 29.81 23.71 114.02
N ASP A 65 30.25 24.95 114.26
CA ASP A 65 30.06 26.05 113.33
C ASP A 65 30.81 25.86 112.01
N SER A 66 32.03 25.31 112.07
CA SER A 66 32.83 24.97 110.89
C SER A 66 32.19 23.84 110.09
N LEU A 67 31.68 22.79 110.75
CA LEU A 67 30.93 21.70 110.12
C LEU A 67 29.61 22.21 109.52
N ASN A 68 28.90 23.10 110.19
CA ASN A 68 27.70 23.73 109.68
C ASN A 68 27.99 24.59 108.44
N ALA A 69 29.08 25.34 108.43
CA ALA A 69 29.52 26.11 107.26
C ALA A 69 29.91 25.20 106.09
N TYR A 70 30.64 24.11 106.36
CA TYR A 70 30.97 23.09 105.37
C TYR A 70 29.71 22.43 104.78
N ASN A 71 28.76 22.01 105.62
CA ASN A 71 27.50 21.42 105.18
C ASN A 71 26.66 22.37 104.33
N ARG A 72 26.63 23.68 104.66
CA ARG A 72 25.98 24.70 103.82
C ARG A 72 26.66 24.85 102.46
N ASN A 73 27.99 24.81 102.41
CA ASN A 73 28.73 24.87 101.15
C ASN A 73 28.48 23.61 100.31
N LEU A 74 28.52 22.42 100.92
CA LEU A 74 28.22 21.16 100.26
C LEU A 74 26.78 21.14 99.71
N ALA A 75 25.80 21.63 100.47
CA ALA A 75 24.42 21.76 100.01
C ALA A 75 24.30 22.72 98.81
N ARG A 76 25.03 23.84 98.83
CA ARG A 76 25.08 24.79 97.70
C ARG A 76 25.70 24.16 96.46
N ASP A 77 26.79 23.41 96.61
CA ASP A 77 27.46 22.76 95.49
C ASP A 77 26.62 21.60 94.92
N ASN A 78 25.93 20.84 95.79
CA ASN A 78 24.94 19.85 95.35
C ASN A 78 23.77 20.49 94.58
N ALA A 79 23.28 21.65 95.01
CA ALA A 79 22.24 22.39 94.29
C ALA A 79 22.72 22.89 92.93
N LYS A 80 23.97 23.40 92.84
CA LYS A 80 24.59 23.77 91.54
C LYS A 80 24.75 22.55 90.64
N MET A 81 25.23 21.43 91.17
CA MET A 81 25.39 20.18 90.41
C MET A 81 24.04 19.69 89.86
N ALA A 82 22.99 19.71 90.69
CA ALA A 82 21.64 19.36 90.26
C ALA A 82 21.13 20.29 89.14
N SER A 83 21.41 21.60 89.23
CA SER A 83 21.09 22.57 88.16
C SER A 83 21.81 22.24 86.85
N VAL A 84 23.11 21.97 86.89
CA VAL A 84 23.92 21.61 85.71
C VAL A 84 23.46 20.28 85.10
N VAL A 85 23.04 19.32 85.93
CA VAL A 85 22.48 18.04 85.46
C VAL A 85 21.14 18.27 84.75
N SER A 86 20.27 19.14 85.29
CA SER A 86 19.01 19.51 84.64
C SER A 86 19.24 20.20 83.29
N GLU A 87 20.15 21.18 83.24
CA GLU A 87 20.49 21.89 82.00
C GLU A 87 21.11 20.96 80.95
N ASN A 88 22.00 20.05 81.35
CA ASN A 88 22.54 19.03 80.44
C ASN A 88 21.46 18.08 79.92
N ARG A 89 20.46 17.75 80.74
CA ARG A 89 19.33 16.93 80.30
C ARG A 89 18.51 17.68 79.25
N GLU A 90 18.18 18.94 79.48
CA GLU A 90 17.46 19.77 78.50
C GLU A 90 18.24 19.94 77.19
N LEU A 91 19.56 20.14 77.26
CA LEU A 91 20.42 20.24 76.08
C LEU A 91 20.48 18.92 75.31
N ARG A 92 20.52 17.78 75.99
CA ARG A 92 20.46 16.44 75.35
C ARG A 92 19.11 16.22 74.66
N ASP A 93 18.02 16.60 75.29
CA ASP A 93 16.68 16.47 74.70
C ASP A 93 16.55 17.37 73.45
N LYS A 94 17.07 18.60 73.50
CA LYS A 94 17.15 19.49 72.33
C LYS A 94 18.02 18.91 71.22
N LEU A 95 19.21 18.40 71.55
CA LEU A 95 20.11 17.76 70.59
C LEU A 95 19.45 16.56 69.89
N ALA A 96 18.75 15.71 70.64
CA ALA A 96 18.00 14.59 70.08
C ALA A 96 16.87 15.05 69.16
N SER A 97 16.17 16.14 69.50
CA SER A 97 15.12 16.70 68.66
C SER A 97 15.67 17.28 67.34
N GLU A 98 16.78 18.01 67.39
CA GLU A 98 17.45 18.57 66.21
C GLU A 98 18.02 17.47 65.32
N GLN A 99 18.59 16.41 65.90
CA GLN A 99 19.04 15.22 65.16
C GLN A 99 17.88 14.58 64.39
N ASN A 100 16.72 14.39 65.02
CA ASN A 100 15.54 13.84 64.36
C ASN A 100 15.04 14.76 63.22
N ILE A 101 15.02 16.08 63.43
CA ILE A 101 14.67 17.04 62.37
C ILE A 101 15.65 16.94 61.20
N THR A 102 16.95 16.87 61.49
CA THR A 102 18.01 16.77 60.48
C THR A 102 17.89 15.47 59.68
N GLU A 103 17.61 14.34 60.32
CA GLU A 103 17.35 13.06 59.66
C GLU A 103 16.11 13.13 58.74
N GLN A 104 15.02 13.74 59.22
CA GLN A 104 13.80 13.91 58.42
C GLN A 104 14.03 14.80 57.19
N LEU A 105 14.75 15.92 57.35
CA LEU A 105 15.10 16.81 56.25
C LEU A 105 16.03 16.11 55.25
N THR A 106 17.03 15.37 55.72
CA THR A 106 17.94 14.60 54.86
C THR A 106 17.17 13.55 54.04
N LYS A 107 16.20 12.86 54.66
CA LYS A 107 15.33 11.90 53.96
C LYS A 107 14.41 12.58 52.93
N LYS A 108 13.86 13.75 53.25
CA LYS A 108 13.05 14.53 52.29
C LYS A 108 13.90 15.02 51.12
N LEU A 109 15.12 15.47 51.38
CA LEU A 109 16.05 15.92 50.35
C LEU A 109 16.42 14.79 49.39
N SER A 110 16.74 13.59 49.90
CA SER A 110 17.08 12.44 49.06
C SER A 110 15.91 11.97 48.20
N LEU A 111 14.69 11.93 48.76
CA LEU A 111 13.47 11.64 47.99
C LEU A 111 13.21 12.68 46.90
N SER A 112 13.36 13.96 47.23
CA SER A 112 13.19 15.05 46.25
C SER A 112 14.24 15.01 45.15
N SER A 113 15.50 14.68 45.48
CA SER A 113 16.58 14.54 44.50
C SER A 113 16.29 13.40 43.53
N SER A 114 15.88 12.24 44.04
CA SER A 114 15.50 11.09 43.19
C SER A 114 14.31 11.39 42.29
N ALA A 115 13.30 12.11 42.80
CA ALA A 115 12.17 12.54 41.98
C ALA A 115 12.61 13.52 40.87
N LEU A 116 13.53 14.43 41.16
CA LEU A 116 14.06 15.39 40.19
C LEU A 116 14.82 14.66 39.06
N GLU A 117 15.66 13.68 39.40
CA GLU A 117 16.37 12.83 38.44
C GLU A 117 15.41 12.08 37.51
N GLN A 118 14.33 11.52 38.07
CA GLN A 118 13.30 10.85 37.27
C GLN A 118 12.62 11.82 36.29
N VAL A 119 12.25 13.02 36.75
CA VAL A 119 11.64 14.06 35.91
C VAL A 119 12.59 14.50 34.80
N LEU A 120 13.88 14.69 35.11
CA LEU A 120 14.89 15.04 34.10
C LEU A 120 15.04 13.94 33.05
N SER A 121 15.11 12.67 33.46
CA SER A 121 15.19 11.53 32.53
C SER A 121 13.94 11.41 31.64
N LEU A 122 12.75 11.68 32.18
CA LEU A 122 11.50 11.67 31.43
C LEU A 122 11.48 12.82 30.42
N SER A 123 11.85 14.03 30.85
CA SER A 123 11.94 15.22 30.00
C SER A 123 12.88 15.00 28.82
N GLN A 124 14.06 14.40 29.07
CA GLN A 124 15.02 14.10 28.01
C GLN A 124 14.49 13.07 27.00
N ARG A 125 13.83 12.00 27.48
CA ARG A 125 13.16 11.02 26.60
C ARG A 125 12.04 11.65 25.77
N LEU A 126 11.23 12.51 26.37
CA LEU A 126 10.16 13.21 25.65
C LEU A 126 10.70 14.17 24.59
N ARG A 127 11.79 14.89 24.89
CA ARG A 127 12.47 15.74 23.89
C ARG A 127 12.97 14.93 22.71
N PHE A 128 13.65 13.80 22.97
CA PHE A 128 14.12 12.91 21.90
C PHE A 128 12.97 12.36 21.07
N ARG A 129 11.87 11.96 21.71
CA ARG A 129 10.67 11.48 21.01
C ARG A 129 10.04 12.57 20.14
N ASN A 130 9.95 13.81 20.64
CA ASN A 130 9.44 14.92 19.83
C ASN A 130 10.33 15.19 18.61
N GLN A 131 11.64 15.18 18.77
CA GLN A 131 12.57 15.36 17.64
C GLN A 131 12.43 14.26 16.58
N ASN A 132 12.22 13.00 17.00
CA ASN A 132 11.97 11.91 16.07
C ASN A 132 10.63 12.07 15.35
N ASN A 133 9.57 12.42 16.09
CA ASN A 133 8.25 12.66 15.50
C ASN A 133 8.27 13.84 14.51
N GLU A 134 9.02 14.91 14.80
CA GLU A 134 9.21 16.05 13.90
C GLU A 134 9.90 15.61 12.60
N ARG A 135 10.93 14.76 12.70
CA ARG A 135 11.60 14.20 11.53
C ARG A 135 10.67 13.31 10.69
N GLU A 136 9.92 12.42 11.35
CA GLU A 136 8.93 11.56 10.67
C GLU A 136 7.85 12.39 9.97
N LEU A 137 7.36 13.45 10.61
CA LEU A 137 6.39 14.37 9.99
C LEU A 137 6.96 15.05 8.75
N GLU A 138 8.21 15.49 8.79
CA GLU A 138 8.86 16.11 7.63
C GLU A 138 9.06 15.10 6.48
N GLU A 139 9.49 13.88 6.79
CA GLU A 139 9.60 12.81 5.80
C GLU A 139 8.24 12.46 5.17
N LEU A 140 7.17 12.41 5.96
CA LEU A 140 5.82 12.14 5.48
C LEU A 140 5.29 13.28 4.60
N ARG A 141 5.58 14.54 4.96
CA ARG A 141 5.25 15.70 4.12
C ARG A 141 5.96 15.63 2.77
N ALA A 142 7.26 15.34 2.77
CA ALA A 142 8.01 15.18 1.53
C ALA A 142 7.47 14.04 0.64
N LYS A 143 7.09 12.90 1.26
CA LYS A 143 6.46 11.78 0.55
C LYS A 143 5.10 12.15 -0.02
N LEU A 144 4.28 12.90 0.72
CA LEU A 144 2.97 13.37 0.27
C LEU A 144 3.13 14.32 -0.93
N ASP A 145 4.01 15.33 -0.83
CA ASP A 145 4.28 16.26 -1.93
C ASP A 145 4.76 15.54 -3.20
N ALA A 146 5.61 14.52 -3.05
CA ALA A 146 6.07 13.71 -4.18
C ALA A 146 4.92 12.91 -4.81
N ALA A 147 4.07 12.28 -4.00
CA ALA A 147 2.92 11.52 -4.47
C ALA A 147 1.87 12.41 -5.15
N GLU A 148 1.65 13.64 -4.65
CA GLU A 148 0.74 14.59 -5.29
C GLU A 148 1.26 15.06 -6.66
N LYS A 149 2.56 15.35 -6.77
CA LYS A 149 3.19 15.68 -8.05
C LYS A 149 3.09 14.54 -9.05
N ASP A 150 3.32 13.31 -8.61
CA ASP A 150 3.22 12.10 -9.44
C ASP A 150 1.77 11.88 -9.93
N ARG A 151 0.80 11.99 -9.02
CA ARG A 151 -0.64 11.94 -9.35
C ARG A 151 -1.00 12.99 -10.40
N ASP A 152 -0.57 14.23 -10.21
CA ASP A 152 -0.91 15.34 -11.11
C ASP A 152 -0.25 15.17 -12.49
N TRP A 153 0.98 14.63 -12.52
CA TRP A 153 1.64 14.25 -13.78
C TRP A 153 0.85 13.16 -14.52
N HIS A 154 0.47 12.08 -13.84
CA HIS A 154 -0.35 11.02 -14.43
C HIS A 154 -1.70 11.52 -14.93
N ARG A 155 -2.36 12.42 -14.18
CA ARG A 155 -3.63 13.02 -14.58
C ARG A 155 -3.48 13.86 -15.86
N LYS A 156 -2.39 14.62 -15.98
CA LYS A 156 -2.07 15.39 -17.18
C LYS A 156 -1.84 14.47 -18.38
N GLN A 157 -0.99 13.46 -18.23
CA GLN A 157 -0.72 12.47 -19.29
C GLN A 157 -1.99 11.76 -19.76
N HIS A 158 -2.83 11.33 -18.84
CA HIS A 158 -4.10 10.69 -19.18
C HIS A 158 -5.03 11.62 -19.98
N THR A 159 -5.06 12.91 -19.64
CA THR A 159 -5.86 13.91 -20.35
C THR A 159 -5.34 14.13 -21.77
N GLU A 160 -4.02 14.27 -21.94
CA GLU A 160 -3.37 14.41 -23.25
C GLU A 160 -3.66 13.19 -24.15
N ILE A 161 -3.51 11.98 -23.61
CA ILE A 161 -3.80 10.73 -24.34
C ILE A 161 -5.28 10.66 -24.77
N LEU A 162 -6.21 11.10 -23.92
CA LEU A 162 -7.63 11.12 -24.26
C LEU A 162 -7.93 12.13 -25.37
N GLU A 163 -7.32 13.31 -25.33
CA GLU A 163 -7.45 14.33 -26.37
C GLU A 163 -6.92 13.82 -27.72
N ASP A 164 -5.73 13.21 -27.73
CA ASP A 164 -5.14 12.59 -28.92
C ASP A 164 -6.04 11.48 -29.49
N CYS A 165 -6.54 10.60 -28.62
CA CYS A 165 -7.47 9.54 -29.01
C CYS A 165 -8.75 10.10 -29.63
N ASN A 166 -9.29 11.18 -29.07
CA ASN A 166 -10.50 11.83 -29.58
C ASN A 166 -10.24 12.50 -30.93
N MET A 167 -9.09 13.16 -31.10
CA MET A 167 -8.67 13.73 -32.39
C MET A 167 -8.52 12.65 -33.46
N ILE A 168 -7.84 11.54 -33.16
CA ILE A 168 -7.66 10.43 -34.09
C ILE A 168 -9.01 9.81 -34.47
N LYS A 169 -9.90 9.62 -33.48
CA LYS A 169 -11.26 9.09 -33.73
C LYS A 169 -12.07 10.04 -34.63
N ALA A 170 -12.02 11.34 -34.37
CA ALA A 170 -12.72 12.35 -35.18
C ALA A 170 -12.18 12.36 -36.62
N ALA A 171 -10.86 12.31 -36.81
CA ALA A 171 -10.24 12.24 -38.14
C ALA A 171 -10.67 10.96 -38.89
N ARG A 172 -10.64 9.80 -38.23
CA ARG A 172 -10.99 8.51 -38.84
C ARG A 172 -12.49 8.34 -39.11
N ALA A 173 -13.36 9.04 -38.40
CA ALA A 173 -14.81 8.92 -38.60
C ALA A 173 -15.22 9.30 -40.04
N SER A 174 -14.65 10.39 -40.57
CA SER A 174 -14.90 10.85 -41.95
C SER A 174 -14.39 9.83 -42.98
N ASP A 175 -13.18 9.32 -42.80
CA ASP A 175 -12.60 8.33 -43.72
C ASP A 175 -13.37 7.00 -43.70
N ASN A 176 -13.80 6.53 -42.53
CA ASN A 176 -14.63 5.33 -42.41
C ASN A 176 -15.97 5.50 -43.11
N GLN A 177 -16.61 6.66 -42.96
CA GLN A 177 -17.86 6.96 -43.67
C GLN A 177 -17.64 6.97 -45.18
N ARG A 178 -16.56 7.61 -45.66
CA ARG A 178 -16.19 7.63 -47.08
C ARG A 178 -15.92 6.22 -47.61
N LEU A 179 -15.21 5.39 -46.85
CA LEU A 179 -14.89 4.02 -47.23
C LEU A 179 -16.15 3.15 -47.37
N GLU A 180 -17.09 3.24 -46.42
CA GLU A 180 -18.36 2.50 -46.49
C GLU A 180 -19.24 2.98 -47.66
N GLN A 181 -19.22 4.27 -47.98
CA GLN A 181 -19.87 4.78 -49.19
C GLN A 181 -19.23 4.21 -50.47
N VAL A 182 -17.91 4.17 -50.58
CA VAL A 182 -17.23 3.59 -51.75
C VAL A 182 -17.52 2.09 -51.87
N LYS A 183 -17.46 1.36 -50.75
CA LYS A 183 -17.72 -0.08 -50.69
C LYS A 183 -19.15 -0.42 -51.09
N SER A 184 -20.14 0.36 -50.64
CA SER A 184 -21.54 0.17 -51.05
C SER A 184 -21.74 0.43 -52.55
N ARG A 185 -21.15 1.50 -53.11
CA ARG A 185 -21.17 1.78 -54.55
C ARG A 185 -20.52 0.67 -55.38
N LEU A 186 -19.36 0.16 -54.93
CA LEU A 186 -18.66 -0.94 -55.61
C LEU A 186 -19.49 -2.23 -55.58
N ARG A 187 -20.13 -2.56 -54.46
CA ARG A 187 -21.04 -3.72 -54.37
C ARG A 187 -22.21 -3.60 -55.35
N GLN A 188 -22.85 -2.43 -55.41
CA GLN A 188 -23.95 -2.18 -56.34
C GLN A 188 -23.51 -2.29 -57.80
N ARG A 189 -22.36 -1.69 -58.14
CA ARG A 189 -21.81 -1.76 -59.50
C ARG A 189 -21.42 -3.19 -59.89
N ASN A 190 -20.81 -3.94 -58.97
CA ASN A 190 -20.45 -5.34 -59.20
C ASN A 190 -21.69 -6.21 -59.43
N LEU A 191 -22.75 -6.01 -58.64
CA LEU A 191 -24.02 -6.69 -58.86
C LEU A 191 -24.63 -6.36 -60.23
N ALA A 192 -24.66 -5.07 -60.59
CA ALA A 192 -25.19 -4.62 -61.88
C ALA A 192 -24.41 -5.24 -63.06
N LEU A 193 -23.08 -5.20 -63.00
CA LEU A 193 -22.23 -5.81 -64.04
C LEU A 193 -22.38 -7.33 -64.09
N SER A 194 -22.55 -8.00 -62.94
CA SER A 194 -22.81 -9.44 -62.90
C SER A 194 -24.14 -9.80 -63.57
N LEU A 195 -25.18 -9.00 -63.36
CA LEU A 195 -26.48 -9.20 -64.03
C LEU A 195 -26.40 -8.92 -65.53
N GLU A 196 -25.69 -7.86 -65.93
CA GLU A 196 -25.49 -7.50 -67.33
C GLU A 196 -24.68 -8.57 -68.08
N LEU A 197 -23.59 -9.05 -67.47
CA LEU A 197 -22.80 -10.16 -68.01
C LEU A 197 -23.67 -11.41 -68.18
N HIS A 198 -24.44 -11.79 -67.17
CA HIS A 198 -25.32 -12.95 -67.26
C HIS A 198 -26.36 -12.80 -68.39
N ARG A 199 -26.97 -11.61 -68.55
CA ARG A 199 -27.87 -11.32 -69.67
C ARG A 199 -27.16 -11.51 -71.02
N HIS A 200 -25.95 -10.98 -71.18
CA HIS A 200 -25.21 -11.11 -72.43
C HIS A 200 -24.81 -12.56 -72.73
N LEU A 201 -24.42 -13.34 -71.72
CA LEU A 201 -24.14 -14.77 -71.89
C LEU A 201 -25.38 -15.51 -72.40
N ARG A 202 -26.56 -15.20 -71.84
CA ARG A 202 -27.84 -15.74 -72.34
C ARG A 202 -28.12 -15.33 -73.78
N ASP A 203 -27.98 -14.04 -74.12
CA ASP A 203 -28.23 -13.55 -75.47
C ASP A 203 -27.33 -14.27 -76.49
N VAL A 204 -26.03 -14.43 -76.17
CA VAL A 204 -25.07 -15.16 -77.02
C VAL A 204 -25.45 -16.64 -77.12
N ALA A 205 -25.84 -17.28 -76.02
CA ALA A 205 -26.31 -18.66 -76.00
C ALA A 205 -27.54 -18.87 -76.91
N ASP A 206 -28.50 -17.95 -76.87
CA ASP A 206 -29.68 -17.95 -77.75
C ASP A 206 -29.27 -17.77 -79.22
N PHE A 207 -28.36 -16.82 -79.52
CA PHE A 207 -27.87 -16.62 -80.89
C PHE A 207 -27.16 -17.86 -81.44
N VAL A 208 -26.26 -18.46 -80.66
CA VAL A 208 -25.56 -19.69 -81.06
C VAL A 208 -26.57 -20.78 -81.34
N THR A 209 -27.57 -20.95 -80.46
CA THR A 209 -28.62 -21.96 -80.63
C THR A 209 -29.44 -21.72 -81.90
N HIS A 210 -29.86 -20.49 -82.18
CA HIS A 210 -30.60 -20.18 -83.42
C HIS A 210 -29.76 -20.44 -84.67
N LEU A 211 -28.47 -20.09 -84.66
CA LEU A 211 -27.57 -20.36 -85.78
C LEU A 211 -27.35 -21.86 -86.00
N ASP A 212 -27.26 -22.65 -84.92
CA ASP A 212 -27.18 -24.10 -84.99
C ASP A 212 -28.41 -24.72 -85.65
N LEU A 213 -29.60 -24.29 -85.23
CA LEU A 213 -30.86 -24.76 -85.81
C LEU A 213 -30.99 -24.36 -87.28
N ALA A 214 -30.59 -23.13 -87.64
CA ALA A 214 -30.57 -22.68 -89.02
C ALA A 214 -29.57 -23.47 -89.88
N ALA A 215 -28.39 -23.82 -89.35
CA ALA A 215 -27.36 -24.57 -90.06
C ALA A 215 -27.75 -26.02 -90.37
N GLU A 216 -28.59 -26.61 -89.52
CA GLU A 216 -29.17 -27.95 -89.71
C GLU A 216 -30.54 -27.88 -90.39
N GLU A 217 -30.94 -26.70 -90.88
CA GLU A 217 -32.20 -26.46 -91.60
C GLU A 217 -33.47 -26.87 -90.81
N VAL A 218 -33.36 -26.86 -89.48
CA VAL A 218 -34.47 -27.22 -88.58
C VAL A 218 -35.49 -26.09 -88.55
N ARG A 219 -36.73 -26.41 -88.91
CA ARG A 219 -37.85 -25.49 -88.90
C ARG A 219 -38.43 -25.41 -87.51
N VAL A 220 -38.07 -24.33 -86.82
CA VAL A 220 -38.69 -23.96 -85.57
C VAL A 220 -40.06 -23.31 -85.82
N TYR A 221 -41.10 -23.66 -85.05
CA TYR A 221 -42.42 -23.01 -85.14
C TYR A 221 -42.26 -21.49 -85.08
N THR A 222 -42.93 -20.77 -85.97
CA THR A 222 -42.84 -19.31 -86.13
C THR A 222 -43.60 -18.55 -85.03
N CYS A 223 -43.21 -18.73 -83.76
CA CYS A 223 -43.60 -17.82 -82.69
C CYS A 223 -42.70 -16.57 -82.71
N TYR A 224 -42.88 -15.67 -83.69
CA TYR A 224 -42.12 -14.41 -83.83
C TYR A 224 -40.62 -14.52 -83.46
N HIS A 225 -39.97 -15.59 -83.91
CA HIS A 225 -38.51 -15.64 -83.93
C HIS A 225 -38.09 -14.86 -85.18
N ASN A 226 -37.19 -13.89 -85.01
CA ASN A 226 -36.75 -12.95 -86.03
C ASN A 226 -36.74 -13.58 -87.43
N ASN A 227 -37.40 -12.92 -88.38
CA ASN A 227 -37.63 -13.39 -89.74
C ASN A 227 -36.32 -13.88 -90.40
N LEU A 228 -36.00 -15.16 -90.27
CA LEU A 228 -34.80 -15.80 -90.85
C LEU A 228 -34.90 -15.94 -92.37
N LYS A 229 -35.86 -15.26 -93.03
CA LYS A 229 -36.01 -15.25 -94.50
C LYS A 229 -34.80 -14.68 -95.23
N GLU A 230 -33.92 -13.95 -94.56
CA GLU A 230 -32.64 -13.49 -95.11
C GLU A 230 -31.49 -14.48 -94.89
N ILE A 231 -31.74 -15.62 -94.23
CA ILE A 231 -30.74 -16.68 -94.08
C ILE A 231 -30.72 -17.51 -95.35
N THR A 232 -29.62 -17.40 -96.08
CA THR A 232 -29.35 -18.21 -97.26
C THR A 232 -29.31 -19.69 -96.88
N PRO A 233 -30.06 -20.57 -97.58
CA PRO A 233 -30.06 -22.01 -97.29
C PRO A 233 -28.67 -22.62 -97.46
N LYS A 234 -28.43 -23.81 -96.90
CA LYS A 234 -27.16 -24.57 -97.05
C LYS A 234 -26.83 -24.84 -98.52
N SER A 235 -27.84 -24.78 -99.40
CA SER A 235 -27.71 -24.95 -100.85
C SER A 235 -27.17 -23.72 -101.59
N ASP A 236 -27.07 -22.55 -100.96
CA ASP A 236 -26.57 -21.35 -101.62
C ASP A 236 -25.03 -21.34 -101.65
N LYS A 237 -24.46 -21.45 -102.85
CA LYS A 237 -23.00 -21.59 -103.08
C LYS A 237 -22.28 -20.24 -103.07
N SER A 238 -22.70 -19.32 -102.20
CA SER A 238 -22.00 -18.05 -102.04
C SER A 238 -20.67 -18.29 -101.33
N THR A 239 -19.56 -18.21 -102.07
CA THR A 239 -18.20 -18.40 -101.54
C THR A 239 -17.72 -17.23 -100.66
N ARG A 240 -18.53 -16.17 -100.52
CA ARG A 240 -18.18 -14.94 -99.80
C ARG A 240 -18.80 -14.84 -98.40
N ILE A 241 -19.74 -15.70 -98.03
CA ILE A 241 -20.45 -15.65 -96.75
C ILE A 241 -20.15 -16.93 -95.96
N LYS A 242 -19.77 -16.81 -94.68
CA LYS A 242 -19.52 -17.98 -93.82
C LYS A 242 -20.84 -18.74 -93.59
N PRO A 243 -20.87 -20.08 -93.70
CA PRO A 243 -22.03 -20.89 -93.33
C PRO A 243 -22.42 -20.69 -91.86
N MET A 244 -23.72 -20.74 -91.55
CA MET A 244 -24.24 -20.51 -90.19
C MET A 244 -23.61 -21.46 -89.16
N GLY A 245 -23.39 -22.72 -89.51
CA GLY A 245 -22.75 -23.68 -88.61
C GLY A 245 -21.29 -23.35 -88.32
N MET A 246 -20.58 -22.69 -89.25
CA MET A 246 -19.22 -22.20 -88.98
C MET A 246 -19.26 -21.02 -88.01
N ILE A 247 -20.18 -20.07 -88.21
CA ILE A 247 -20.35 -18.91 -87.31
C ILE A 247 -20.77 -19.36 -85.90
N ALA A 248 -21.75 -20.26 -85.80
CA ALA A 248 -22.21 -20.82 -84.54
C ALA A 248 -21.07 -21.51 -83.78
N ASN A 249 -20.25 -22.29 -84.49
CA ASN A 249 -19.12 -23.01 -83.90
C ASN A 249 -17.99 -22.07 -83.47
N GLU A 250 -17.68 -21.03 -84.27
CA GLU A 250 -16.71 -19.99 -83.89
C GLU A 250 -17.18 -19.25 -82.63
N MET A 251 -18.44 -18.82 -82.61
CA MET A 251 -19.04 -18.17 -81.44
C MET A 251 -19.01 -19.09 -80.22
N TYR A 252 -19.48 -20.34 -80.35
CA TYR A 252 -19.47 -21.30 -79.25
C TYR A 252 -18.06 -21.52 -78.68
N LYS A 253 -17.06 -21.74 -79.54
CA LYS A 253 -15.67 -21.98 -79.11
C LYS A 253 -15.08 -20.81 -78.31
N ASN A 254 -15.45 -19.58 -78.63
CA ASN A 254 -14.98 -18.40 -77.89
C ASN A 254 -15.48 -18.37 -76.43
N TRP A 255 -16.57 -19.08 -76.13
CA TRP A 255 -17.17 -19.15 -74.80
C TRP A 255 -17.18 -20.57 -74.23
N ALA A 256 -16.55 -21.53 -74.91
CA ALA A 256 -16.62 -22.95 -74.55
C ALA A 256 -15.91 -23.29 -73.24
N ASP A 257 -15.11 -22.39 -72.68
CA ASP A 257 -14.48 -22.56 -71.36
C ASP A 257 -15.27 -21.86 -70.23
N ASP A 258 -16.29 -21.06 -70.56
CA ASP A 258 -17.15 -20.40 -69.56
C ASP A 258 -18.31 -21.33 -69.17
N GLU A 259 -18.28 -21.85 -67.95
CA GLU A 259 -19.31 -22.74 -67.42
C GLU A 259 -20.70 -22.09 -67.39
N ARG A 260 -20.79 -20.79 -67.11
CA ARG A 260 -22.09 -20.08 -67.11
C ARG A 260 -22.64 -19.95 -68.52
N PHE A 261 -21.78 -19.74 -69.51
CA PHE A 261 -22.20 -19.77 -70.91
C PHE A 261 -22.76 -21.15 -71.29
N LYS A 262 -22.08 -22.24 -70.90
CA LYS A 262 -22.56 -23.61 -71.18
C LYS A 262 -23.94 -23.86 -70.57
N GLU A 263 -24.15 -23.43 -69.33
CA GLU A 263 -25.44 -23.52 -68.65
C GLU A 263 -26.54 -22.76 -69.42
N GLU A 264 -26.31 -21.50 -69.77
CA GLU A 264 -27.28 -20.71 -70.55
C GLU A 264 -27.50 -21.31 -71.95
N TYR A 265 -26.46 -21.83 -72.60
CA TYR A 265 -26.56 -22.51 -73.90
C TYR A 265 -27.42 -23.79 -73.82
N GLN A 266 -27.26 -24.60 -72.79
CA GLN A 266 -28.13 -25.75 -72.54
C GLN A 266 -29.57 -25.32 -72.22
N GLN A 267 -29.75 -24.25 -71.44
CA GLN A 267 -31.06 -23.71 -71.10
C GLN A 267 -31.81 -23.18 -72.32
N ALA A 268 -31.14 -22.41 -73.19
CA ALA A 268 -31.69 -21.90 -74.45
C ALA A 268 -32.28 -23.04 -75.31
N ARG A 269 -31.50 -24.11 -75.49
CA ARG A 269 -31.91 -25.30 -76.24
C ARG A 269 -33.06 -26.04 -75.59
N LYS A 270 -33.02 -26.22 -74.28
CA LYS A 270 -34.12 -26.82 -73.51
C LYS A 270 -35.39 -25.98 -73.65
N ALA A 271 -35.28 -24.64 -73.61
CA ALA A 271 -36.41 -23.73 -73.79
C ALA A 271 -37.03 -23.90 -75.18
N ILE A 272 -36.23 -23.96 -76.25
CA ILE A 272 -36.71 -24.21 -77.61
C ILE A 272 -37.40 -25.59 -77.71
N CYS A 273 -36.78 -26.66 -77.19
CA CYS A 273 -37.40 -27.99 -77.17
C CYS A 273 -38.74 -28.01 -76.43
N ASN A 274 -38.81 -27.37 -75.26
CA ASN A 274 -40.03 -27.29 -74.47
C ASN A 274 -41.12 -26.48 -75.20
N HIS A 275 -40.74 -25.37 -75.81
CA HIS A 275 -41.63 -24.54 -76.61
C HIS A 275 -42.21 -25.33 -77.81
N HIS A 276 -41.39 -26.08 -78.54
CA HIS A 276 -41.84 -26.97 -79.62
C HIS A 276 -42.78 -28.06 -79.12
N GLY A 277 -42.40 -28.74 -78.04
CA GLY A 277 -43.23 -29.78 -77.45
C GLY A 277 -44.59 -29.25 -76.98
N ALA A 278 -44.71 -27.97 -76.62
CA ALA A 278 -45.99 -27.34 -76.32
C ALA A 278 -46.84 -27.15 -77.58
N HIS A 279 -46.25 -26.71 -78.70
CA HIS A 279 -46.95 -26.58 -79.98
C HIS A 279 -47.44 -27.92 -80.53
N GLU A 280 -46.63 -28.97 -80.46
CA GLU A 280 -47.02 -30.32 -80.87
C GLU A 280 -48.20 -30.85 -80.06
N LYS A 281 -48.16 -30.68 -78.72
CA LYS A 281 -49.27 -31.06 -77.84
C LYS A 281 -50.56 -30.33 -78.16
N ALA A 282 -50.46 -29.10 -78.67
CA ALA A 282 -51.59 -28.29 -79.12
C ALA A 282 -52.05 -28.63 -80.55
N GLY A 283 -51.39 -29.57 -81.25
CA GLY A 283 -51.77 -30.01 -82.58
C GLY A 283 -51.33 -29.07 -83.72
N HIS A 284 -50.39 -28.16 -83.47
CA HIS A 284 -49.79 -27.37 -84.54
C HIS A 284 -48.77 -28.21 -85.33
N VAL A 285 -48.70 -28.06 -86.66
CA VAL A 285 -47.86 -28.88 -87.56
C VAL A 285 -46.92 -28.08 -88.47
N ASN A 286 -46.77 -26.78 -88.22
CA ASN A 286 -45.98 -25.85 -89.04
C ASN A 286 -44.45 -25.88 -88.78
N GLY A 287 -43.93 -26.87 -88.05
CA GLY A 287 -42.51 -26.99 -87.69
C GLY A 287 -42.07 -28.44 -87.56
N ASP A 288 -40.77 -28.64 -87.36
CA ASP A 288 -40.21 -29.97 -87.13
C ASP A 288 -40.63 -30.52 -85.76
N TYR A 289 -40.72 -31.84 -85.68
CA TYR A 289 -41.08 -32.51 -84.44
C TYR A 289 -39.98 -32.33 -83.37
N VAL A 290 -40.38 -32.22 -82.09
CA VAL A 290 -39.48 -32.10 -80.94
C VAL A 290 -38.51 -33.28 -80.85
N SER A 291 -38.93 -34.46 -81.32
CA SER A 291 -38.09 -35.65 -81.40
C SER A 291 -36.95 -35.46 -82.40
N HIS A 292 -37.23 -34.86 -83.56
CA HIS A 292 -36.22 -34.50 -84.56
C HIS A 292 -35.29 -33.42 -84.03
N LEU A 293 -35.86 -32.35 -83.43
CA LEU A 293 -35.10 -31.26 -82.82
C LEU A 293 -34.12 -31.77 -81.75
N LYS A 294 -34.58 -32.66 -80.85
CA LYS A 294 -33.73 -33.28 -79.82
C LYS A 294 -32.60 -34.12 -80.42
N ALA A 295 -32.87 -34.87 -81.48
CA ALA A 295 -31.85 -35.67 -82.15
C ALA A 295 -30.77 -34.77 -82.79
N VAL A 296 -31.18 -33.76 -83.56
CA VAL A 296 -30.25 -32.81 -84.22
C VAL A 296 -29.40 -32.06 -83.19
N LEU A 297 -30.04 -31.56 -82.12
CA LEU A 297 -29.34 -30.90 -81.02
C LEU A 297 -28.40 -31.87 -80.30
N GLY A 298 -28.78 -33.14 -80.08
CA GLY A 298 -27.90 -34.16 -79.50
C GLY A 298 -26.64 -34.42 -80.33
N ASP A 299 -26.78 -34.52 -81.65
CA ASP A 299 -25.65 -34.67 -82.56
C ASP A 299 -24.72 -33.44 -82.56
N LEU A 300 -25.29 -32.24 -82.38
CA LEU A 300 -24.52 -31.00 -82.21
C LEU A 300 -23.76 -30.96 -80.87
N ASP A 301 -24.37 -31.42 -79.78
CA ASP A 301 -23.70 -31.54 -78.48
C ASP A 301 -22.49 -32.46 -78.57
N TRP A 302 -22.69 -33.62 -79.17
CA TRP A 302 -21.62 -34.60 -79.37
C TRP A 302 -20.47 -34.00 -80.18
N ARG A 303 -20.76 -33.31 -81.31
CA ARG A 303 -19.75 -32.62 -82.14
C ARG A 303 -19.00 -31.52 -81.38
N ARG A 304 -19.63 -30.91 -80.38
CA ARG A 304 -19.04 -29.83 -79.56
C ARG A 304 -18.41 -30.32 -78.26
N GLY A 305 -18.43 -31.63 -77.98
CA GLY A 305 -17.90 -32.19 -76.74
C GLY A 305 -18.72 -31.85 -75.50
N ILE A 306 -19.99 -31.48 -75.67
CA ILE A 306 -20.90 -31.22 -74.56
C ILE A 306 -21.43 -32.58 -74.11
N SER A 307 -21.02 -33.02 -72.92
CA SER A 307 -21.56 -34.25 -72.34
C SER A 307 -23.03 -34.01 -72.03
N GLN A 308 -23.93 -34.82 -72.60
CA GLN A 308 -25.33 -34.72 -72.24
C GLN A 308 -25.49 -35.07 -70.75
N PRO A 309 -26.23 -34.28 -69.97
CA PRO A 309 -26.60 -34.71 -68.63
C PRO A 309 -27.34 -36.03 -68.76
N SER A 310 -26.84 -37.07 -68.10
CA SER A 310 -27.47 -38.38 -68.01
C SER A 310 -28.92 -38.17 -67.58
N SER A 311 -29.84 -38.48 -68.49
CA SER A 311 -31.28 -38.41 -68.26
C SER A 311 -31.72 -39.48 -67.27
#